data_AF-A0A318TU13-F1
#
_entry.id   AF-A0A318TU13-F1
#
_cell.length_a   1.000
_cell.length_b   1.000
_cell.length_c   1.000
_cell.angle_alpha   90.00
_cell.angle_beta   90.00
_cell.angle_gamma   90.00
#
_symmetry.space_group_name_H-M   'P 1'
#
loop_
_entity.id
_entity.type
_entity.pdbx_description
1 polymer ?
#
loop_
_entity_poly.entity_id
_entity_poly.type
_entity_poly.pdbx_seq_one_letter_code
_entity_poly.pdbx_strand_id
1 'polypeptide(L)' 'MGKIAISLSNLEDEIVTLKNRMIDIGLSKGLTHPDTVKCSQELDVVLNYFQQMNSHQSTYVQ' A
#
# COMPACT_ATOMS: atom_id res chain seq x y z
N MET A 1 0.94 21.60 -12.92
CA MET A 1 0.98 20.12 -12.88
C MET A 1 -0.15 19.68 -11.97
N GLY A 2 -1.16 19.02 -12.51
CA GLY A 2 -2.43 18.75 -11.83
C GLY A 2 -2.25 17.81 -10.63
N LYS A 3 -2.83 18.19 -9.49
CA LYS A 3 -2.97 17.30 -8.34
C LYS A 3 -3.85 16.14 -8.80
N ILE A 4 -3.26 14.97 -9.03
CA ILE A 4 -4.02 13.75 -9.31
C ILE A 4 -4.76 13.44 -8.01
N ALA A 5 -6.08 13.67 -8.00
CA ALA A 5 -6.93 13.13 -6.97
C ALA A 5 -6.87 11.61 -7.12
N ILE A 6 -6.00 10.98 -6.33
CA ILE A 6 -5.91 9.52 -6.28
C ILE A 6 -7.25 9.05 -5.70
N SER A 7 -8.03 8.30 -6.48
CA SER A 7 -9.27 7.70 -5.98
C SER A 7 -8.94 6.53 -5.07
N LEU A 8 -9.80 6.26 -4.09
CA LEU A 8 -9.66 5.11 -3.18
C LEU A 8 -9.49 3.79 -3.94
N SER A 9 -10.20 3.62 -5.06
CA SER A 9 -10.08 2.44 -5.93
C SER A 9 -8.66 2.21 -6.44
N ASN A 10 -7.95 3.28 -6.80
CA ASN A 10 -6.60 3.17 -7.34
C ASN A 10 -5.61 2.74 -6.25
N LEU A 11 -5.84 3.18 -5.00
CA LEU A 11 -5.03 2.73 -3.86
C LEU A 11 -5.30 1.27 -3.52
N GLU A 12 -6.54 0.81 -3.61
CA GLU A 12 -6.87 -0.60 -3.40
C GLU A 12 -6.17 -1.51 -4.43
N ASP A 13 -6.21 -1.13 -5.70
CA ASP A 13 -5.52 -1.85 -6.79
C ASP A 13 -4.00 -1.86 -6.57
N GLU A 14 -3.42 -0.73 -6.14
CA GLU A 14 -1.99 -0.63 -5.84
C GLU A 14 -1.60 -1.49 -4.63
N ILE A 15 -2.42 -1.52 -3.58
CA ILE A 15 -2.23 -2.40 -2.41
C ILE A 15 -2.24 -3.88 -2.84
N VAL A 16 -3.21 -4.28 -3.67
CA VAL A 16 -3.30 -5.67 -4.17
C VAL A 16 -2.07 -6.02 -5.00
N THR A 17 -1.65 -5.12 -5.89
CA THR A 17 -0.48 -5.30 -6.75
C THR A 17 0.80 -5.47 -5.92
N LEU A 18 1.02 -4.60 -4.94
CA LEU A 18 2.19 -4.65 -4.06
C LEU A 18 2.19 -5.89 -3.15
N LYS A 19 1.03 -6.32 -2.66
CA LYS A 19 0.90 -7.57 -1.89
C LYS A 19 1.31 -8.79 -2.71
N ASN A 20 0.78 -8.92 -3.93
CA ASN A 20 1.13 -10.04 -4.80
C ASN A 20 2.63 -10.04 -5.13
N ARG A 21 3.18 -8.88 -5.47
CA ARG A 21 4.62 -8.73 -5.72
C ARG A 21 5.46 -9.10 -4.50
N MET A 22 5.07 -8.67 -3.29
CA MET A 22 5.79 -9.02 -2.06
C MET A 22 5.75 -10.52 -1.78
N ILE A 23 4.62 -11.18 -2.02
CA ILE A 23 4.47 -12.63 -1.90
C ILE A 23 5.40 -13.34 -2.89
N ASP A 24 5.38 -12.95 -4.16
CA ASP A 24 6.21 -13.57 -5.20
C ASP A 24 7.71 -13.43 -4.92
N ILE A 25 8.15 -12.24 -4.49
CA ILE A 25 9.55 -12.00 -4.13
C ILE A 25 9.90 -12.73 -2.82
N GLY A 26 9.00 -12.75 -1.84
CA GLY A 26 9.19 -13.46 -0.58
C GLY A 26 9.31 -14.98 -0.78
N LEU A 27 8.53 -15.56 -1.68
CA LEU A 27 8.60 -16.98 -2.05
C LEU A 27 9.85 -17.31 -2.85
N SER A 28 10.29 -16.42 -3.74
CA SER A 28 11.44 -16.67 -4.63
C SER A 28 12.80 -16.33 -4.01
N LYS A 29 12.89 -15.29 -3.18
CA LYS A 29 14.16 -14.76 -2.64
C LYS A 29 14.23 -14.76 -1.11
N GLY A 30 13.11 -15.00 -0.43
CA GLY A 30 13.01 -14.95 1.03
C GLY A 30 12.57 -13.58 1.55
N LEU A 31 12.08 -13.56 2.80
CA LEU A 31 11.48 -12.38 3.42
C LEU A 31 12.52 -11.31 3.80
N THR A 32 13.76 -11.70 4.04
CA THR A 32 14.86 -10.79 4.40
C THR A 32 15.62 -10.25 3.19
N HIS A 33 15.27 -10.70 1.97
CA HIS A 33 15.90 -10.21 0.76
C HIS A 33 15.62 -8.70 0.58
N PRO A 34 16.61 -7.88 0.18
CA PRO A 34 16.43 -6.43 0.03
C PRO A 34 15.23 -6.03 -0.82
N ASP A 35 14.95 -6.79 -1.89
CA ASP A 35 13.77 -6.54 -2.74
C ASP A 35 12.44 -6.79 -2.01
N THR A 36 12.35 -7.82 -1.16
CA THR A 36 11.15 -8.10 -0.37
C THR A 36 10.93 -7.00 0.66
N VAL A 37 12.02 -6.58 1.33
CA VAL A 37 11.98 -5.47 2.30
C VAL A 37 11.56 -4.16 1.61
N LYS A 38 12.13 -3.86 0.44
CA LYS A 38 11.74 -2.67 -0.33
C LYS A 38 10.26 -2.71 -0.74
N CYS A 39 9.79 -3.86 -1.22
CA CYS A 39 8.38 -4.04 -1.56
C CYS A 39 7.47 -3.86 -0.34
N SER A 40 7.90 -4.30 0.84
CA SER A 40 7.14 -4.10 2.09
C SER A 40 7.06 -2.63 2.52
N GLN A 41 8.13 -1.87 2.30
CA GLN A 41 8.15 -0.42 2.56
C GLN A 41 7.26 0.35 1.59
N GLU A 42 7.28 -0.02 0.30
CA GLU A 42 6.37 0.53 -0.71
C GLU A 42 4.90 0.26 -0.31
N LEU A 43 4.60 -0.97 0.10
CA LEU A 43 3.25 -1.36 0.56
C LEU A 43 2.82 -0.58 1.81
N ASP A 44 3.71 -0.38 2.78
CA ASP A 44 3.41 0.36 4.01
C ASP A 44 3.03 1.83 3.71
N VAL A 45 3.75 2.48 2.80
CA VAL A 45 3.45 3.85 2.38
C VAL A 45 2.04 3.95 1.79
N VAL A 46 1.67 3.04 0.88
CA VAL A 46 0.35 3.05 0.24
C VAL A 46 -0.76 2.74 1.25
N LEU A 47 -0.52 1.80 2.17
CA LEU A 47 -1.46 1.50 3.26
C LEU A 47 -1.67 2.71 4.17
N ASN A 48 -0.62 3.44 4.51
CA ASN A 48 -0.72 4.65 5.32
C ASN A 48 -1.53 5.74 4.61
N TYR A 49 -1.34 5.93 3.30
CA TYR A 49 -2.17 6.87 2.52
C TYR A 49 -3.63 6.45 2.48
N PHE A 50 -3.90 5.16 2.23
CA PHE A 50 -5.25 4.62 2.23
C PHE A 50 -5.93 4.78 3.59
N GLN A 51 -5.20 4.51 4.69
CA GLN A 51 -5.70 4.71 6.05
C GLN A 51 -6.00 6.18 6.33
N GLN A 52 -5.13 7.12 5.93
CA GLN A 52 -5.38 8.55 6.10
C GLN A 52 -6.66 8.99 5.36
N MET A 53 -6.85 8.54 4.12
CA MET A 53 -8.05 8.84 3.34
C MET A 53 -9.33 8.28 3.97
N ASN A 54 -9.27 7.08 4.57
CA ASN A 54 -10.40 6.48 5.29
C ASN A 54 -10.62 7.11 6.67
N SER A 55 -9.56 7.53 7.37
CA SER A 55 -9.67 8.18 8.68
C SER A 55 -10.33 9.56 8.60
N HIS A 56 -10.24 10.25 7.45
CA HIS A 56 -11.01 11.47 7.18
C HIS A 56 -12.52 11.22 6.96
N GLN A 57 -13.00 9.97 6.91
CA GLN A 57 -14.42 9.63 6.98
C GLN A 57 -14.89 9.24 8.39
N SER A 58 -13.99 9.06 9.35
CA SER A 58 -14.33 8.78 10.76
C SER A 58 -14.02 9.99 11.64
N THR A 59 -14.77 11.08 11.42
CA THR A 59 -15.10 11.99 12.53
C THR A 59 -16.56 11.73 12.84
N TYR A 60 -16.84 10.74 13.69
CA TYR A 60 -17.92 10.65 14.68
C TYR A 60 -17.94 9.22 15.22
N VAL A 61 -18.07 9.14 16.56
CA VAL A 61 -18.13 7.99 17.48
C VAL A 61 -16.75 7.43 17.89
N GLN A 62 -16.36 7.38 19.17
CA GLN A 62 -17.05 7.58 20.46
C GLN A 62 -16.25 8.48 21.41
#